data_AF-A0AAJ2ESR4-F1
#
_entry.id   AF-A0AAJ2ESR4-F1
#
_cell.length_a   1.000
_cell.length_b   1.000
_cell.length_c   1.000
_cell.angle_alpha   90.00
_cell.angle_beta   90.00
_cell.angle_gamma   90.00
#
_symmetry.space_group_name_H-M   'P 1'
#
loop_
_entity.id
_entity.type
_entity.pdbx_description
1 polymer ?
#
loop_
_entity_poly.entity_id
_entity_poly.type
_entity_poly.pdbx_seq_one_letter_code
_entity_poly.pdbx_strand_id
1 'polypeptide(L)'
;MQIALASVKLLDFDMDFDRATYKQAPDRMPFVLIPSRSLMETKGQKIEAKTATLALIDDGTWYMVRIDDAQQINIVRAVYPSLATVEFPEGTMEAVQ
;
A
#
# COMPACT_ATOMS: atom_id res chain seq x y z
N MET A 1 24.91 -14.39 -5.37
CA MET A 1 23.58 -14.68 -5.96
C MET A 1 23.07 -13.39 -6.56
N GLN A 2 23.10 -13.26 -7.88
CA GLN A 2 22.54 -12.12 -8.59
C GLN A 2 21.04 -12.41 -8.72
N ILE A 3 20.21 -11.69 -7.96
CA ILE A 3 18.75 -11.80 -8.09
C ILE A 3 18.42 -11.21 -9.46
N ALA A 4 18.20 -12.07 -10.46
CA ALA A 4 17.50 -11.66 -11.66
C ALA A 4 16.07 -11.31 -11.22
N LEU A 5 15.81 -10.01 -11.01
CA LEU A 5 14.45 -9.50 -10.88
C LEU A 5 13.74 -9.94 -12.16
N ALA A 6 12.85 -10.93 -12.09
CA ALA A 6 11.93 -11.19 -13.18
C ALA A 6 11.28 -9.84 -13.52
N SER A 7 11.29 -9.45 -14.79
CA SER A 7 10.71 -8.18 -15.22
C SER A 7 9.21 -8.20 -14.90
N VAL A 8 8.82 -7.55 -13.80
CA VAL A 8 7.42 -7.32 -13.47
C VAL A 8 6.99 -6.09 -14.25
N LYS A 9 5.99 -6.26 -15.11
CA LYS A 9 5.37 -5.15 -15.83
C LYS A 9 4.10 -4.74 -15.08
N LEU A 10 4.02 -3.50 -14.62
CA LEU A 10 2.77 -2.92 -14.16
C LEU A 10 1.90 -2.64 -15.39
N LEU A 11 0.74 -3.30 -15.47
CA LEU A 11 -0.22 -3.12 -16.55
C LEU A 11 -1.24 -2.03 -16.22
N ASP A 12 -1.69 -2.00 -14.97
CA ASP A 12 -2.72 -1.07 -14.50
C ASP A 12 -2.57 -0.79 -13.00
N PHE A 13 -2.98 0.40 -12.59
CA PHE A 13 -3.01 0.82 -11.19
C PHE A 13 -4.18 1.76 -10.96
N ASP A 14 -4.94 1.49 -9.91
CA ASP A 14 -6.10 2.28 -9.55
C ASP A 14 -6.22 2.48 -8.03
N MET A 15 -6.81 3.60 -7.62
CA MET A 15 -7.09 3.93 -6.23
C MET A 15 -8.54 4.38 -6.10
N ASP A 16 -9.29 3.69 -5.25
CA ASP A 16 -10.70 3.96 -5.02
C ASP A 16 -10.85 5.03 -3.93
N PHE A 17 -10.79 6.30 -4.36
CA PHE A 17 -10.96 7.46 -3.48
C PHE A 17 -12.38 7.57 -2.92
N ASP A 18 -13.38 7.07 -3.63
CA ASP A 18 -14.78 7.09 -3.16
C ASP A 18 -14.96 6.17 -1.94
N ARG A 19 -14.11 5.14 -1.81
CA ARG A 19 -14.04 4.24 -0.65
C ARG A 19 -12.89 4.52 0.30
N ALA A 20 -12.27 5.70 0.21
CA ALA A 20 -11.22 6.11 1.13
C ALA A 20 -11.75 6.21 2.57
N THR A 21 -11.01 5.63 3.52
CA THR A 21 -11.34 5.66 4.94
C THR A 21 -10.42 6.63 5.67
N TYR A 22 -11.00 7.71 6.18
CA TYR A 22 -10.30 8.73 6.98
C TYR A 22 -10.27 8.30 8.44
N LYS A 23 -9.08 8.27 9.03
CA LYS A 23 -8.83 7.79 10.39
C LYS A 23 -7.92 8.75 11.15
N GLN A 24 -7.86 8.56 12.46
CA GLN A 24 -6.89 9.20 13.34
C GLN A 24 -6.16 8.14 14.15
N ALA A 25 -4.85 8.31 14.31
CA ALA A 25 -4.07 7.50 15.24
C ALA A 25 -4.42 7.87 16.70
N PRO A 26 -3.98 7.10 17.71
CA PRO A 26 -4.30 7.38 19.12
C PRO A 26 -3.90 8.78 19.60
N ASP A 27 -2.84 9.36 19.01
CA ASP A 27 -2.35 10.71 19.28
C ASP A 27 -3.03 11.79 18.42
N ARG A 28 -4.09 11.43 17.68
CA ARG A 28 -4.88 12.27 16.77
C ARG A 28 -4.18 12.63 15.45
N MET A 29 -3.04 12.01 15.12
CA MET A 29 -2.46 12.16 13.78
C MET A 29 -3.47 11.67 12.72
N PRO A 30 -3.89 12.52 11.76
CA PRO A 30 -4.81 12.11 10.71
C PRO A 30 -4.08 11.25 9.66
N PHE A 31 -4.77 10.23 9.17
CA PHE A 31 -4.30 9.43 8.04
C PHE A 31 -5.49 8.89 7.24
N VAL A 32 -5.23 8.51 5.99
CA VAL A 32 -6.26 7.95 5.11
C VAL A 32 -5.79 6.60 4.60
N LEU A 33 -6.70 5.63 4.57
CA LEU A 33 -6.49 4.35 3.89
C LEU A 33 -7.36 4.32 2.65
N ILE A 34 -6.73 4.19 1.48
CA ILE A 34 -7.38 4.20 0.18
C ILE A 34 -7.24 2.80 -0.42
N PRO A 35 -8.34 2.05 -0.63
CA PRO A 35 -8.28 0.78 -1.35
C PRO A 35 -7.59 0.97 -2.71
N SER A 36 -6.64 0.10 -3.03
CA SER A 36 -5.82 0.22 -4.24
C SER A 36 -5.71 -1.12 -4.95
N ARG A 37 -5.69 -1.09 -6.28
CA ARG A 37 -5.55 -2.27 -7.13
C ARG A 37 -4.36 -2.10 -8.05
N SER A 38 -3.56 -3.15 -8.20
CA SER A 38 -2.47 -3.21 -9.18
C SER A 38 -2.64 -4.46 -10.04
N LEU A 39 -2.63 -4.31 -11.35
CA LEU A 39 -2.53 -5.42 -12.28
C LEU A 39 -1.09 -5.50 -12.79
N MET A 40 -0.45 -6.63 -12.56
CA MET A 40 0.95 -6.87 -12.93
C MET A 40 1.04 -8.07 -13.86
N GLU A 41 2.08 -8.11 -14.69
CA GLU A 41 2.43 -9.25 -15.52
C GLU A 41 3.86 -9.68 -15.23
N THR A 42 4.05 -10.98 -15.02
CA THR A 42 5.38 -11.59 -14.86
C THR A 42 5.38 -12.95 -15.51
N LYS A 43 6.40 -13.23 -16.34
CA LYS A 43 6.53 -14.49 -17.09
C LYS A 43 5.27 -14.87 -17.89
N GLY A 44 4.53 -13.89 -18.41
CA GLY A 44 3.29 -14.08 -19.18
C GLY A 44 2.05 -14.38 -18.34
N GLN A 45 2.15 -14.38 -17.01
CA GLN A 45 1.02 -14.53 -16.10
C GLN A 45 0.61 -13.16 -15.55
N LYS A 46 -0.69 -12.86 -15.58
CA LYS A 46 -1.25 -11.68 -14.92
C LYS A 46 -1.56 -11.98 -13.46
N ILE A 47 -1.21 -11.03 -12.60
CA ILE A 47 -1.40 -11.08 -11.16
C ILE A 47 -2.11 -9.79 -10.77
N GLU A 48 -3.26 -9.90 -10.12
CA GLU A 48 -3.93 -8.78 -9.49
C GLU A 48 -3.58 -8.73 -8.01
N ALA A 49 -3.15 -7.56 -7.54
CA ALA A 49 -2.95 -7.29 -6.13
C ALA A 49 -3.98 -6.26 -5.65
N LYS A 50 -4.69 -6.58 -4.57
CA LYS A 50 -5.60 -5.66 -3.87
C LYS A 50 -4.97 -5.30 -2.54
N THR A 51 -4.73 -4.02 -2.34
CA THR A 51 -3.94 -3.48 -1.21
C THR A 51 -4.61 -2.20 -0.71
N ALA A 52 -3.98 -1.52 0.24
CA ALA A 52 -4.34 -0.14 0.55
C ALA A 52 -3.14 0.78 0.38
N THR A 53 -3.41 2.00 -0.08
CA THR A 53 -2.47 3.11 -0.03
C THR A 53 -2.75 3.92 1.23
N LEU A 54 -1.73 4.09 2.06
CA LEU A 54 -1.73 4.98 3.19
C LEU A 54 -1.38 6.39 2.73
N ALA A 55 -2.27 7.35 2.96
CA ALA A 55 -1.98 8.77 2.81
C ALA A 55 -1.71 9.41 4.18
N LEU A 56 -0.57 10.09 4.28
CA LEU A 56 -0.12 10.83 5.47
C LEU A 56 0.11 12.28 5.09
N ILE A 57 -0.09 13.17 6.04
CA ILE A 57 0.32 14.57 5.92
C ILE A 57 1.48 14.83 6.88
N ASP A 58 2.57 15.36 6.36
CA ASP A 58 3.72 15.80 7.14
C ASP A 58 4.20 17.15 6.61
N ASP A 59 4.38 18.11 7.52
CA ASP A 59 4.67 19.53 7.21
C ASP A 59 3.81 20.11 6.05
N GLY A 60 2.51 19.81 6.06
CA GLY A 60 1.56 20.26 5.03
C GLY A 60 1.66 19.55 3.68
N THR A 61 2.59 18.60 3.53
CA THR A 61 2.79 17.81 2.31
C THR A 61 2.15 16.44 2.45
N TRP A 62 1.41 16.03 1.41
CA TRP A 62 0.82 14.70 1.36
C TRP A 62 1.80 13.68 0.81
N TYR A 63 1.95 12.58 1.53
CA TYR A 63 2.73 11.42 1.14
C TYR A 63 1.79 10.22 0.98
N MET A 64 1.95 9.48 -0.12
CA MET A 64 1.16 8.29 -0.41
C MET A 64 2.09 7.09 -0.48
N VAL A 65 1.86 6.13 0.42
CA VAL A 65 2.70 4.95 0.58
C VAL A 65 1.82 3.73 0.37
N ARG A 66 2.16 2.88 -0.60
CA ARG A 66 1.49 1.58 -0.73
C ARG A 66 1.80 0.76 0.52
N ILE A 67 0.81 0.07 1.05
CA ILE A 67 0.99 -0.85 2.17
C ILE A 67 0.58 -2.23 1.68
N ASP A 68 1.57 -3.01 1.21
CA ASP A 68 1.33 -4.34 0.63
C ASP A 68 2.17 -5.46 1.25
N ASP A 69 3.15 -5.14 2.08
CA ASP A 69 3.94 -6.13 2.80
C ASP A 69 4.35 -5.66 4.21
N ALA A 70 4.75 -6.63 5.04
CA ALA A 70 5.13 -6.37 6.43
C ALA A 70 6.38 -5.49 6.58
N GLN A 71 7.32 -5.53 5.63
CA GLN A 71 8.53 -4.71 5.69
C GLN A 71 8.18 -3.23 5.53
N GLN A 72 7.30 -2.89 4.58
CA GLN A 72 6.83 -1.51 4.38
C GLN A 72 6.05 -1.01 5.59
N ILE A 73 5.18 -1.83 6.17
CA ILE A 73 4.46 -1.51 7.42
C ILE A 73 5.45 -1.20 8.55
N ASN A 74 6.48 -2.03 8.70
CA ASN A 74 7.47 -1.84 9.76
C ASN A 74 8.28 -0.55 9.58
N ILE A 75 8.62 -0.17 8.34
CA ILE A 75 9.28 1.10 8.04
C ILE A 75 8.35 2.27 8.40
N VAL A 76 7.08 2.23 7.98
CA VAL A 76 6.10 3.27 8.33
C VAL A 76 5.97 3.43 9.84
N ARG A 77 5.88 2.33 10.59
CA ARG A 77 5.80 2.37 12.07
C ARG A 77 7.07 2.90 12.74
N ALA A 78 8.24 2.67 12.13
CA ALA A 78 9.51 3.19 12.64
C ALA A 78 9.62 4.70 12.43
N VAL A 79 9.13 5.22 11.30
CA VAL A 79 9.16 6.66 10.97
C VAL A 79 8.02 7.42 11.66
N TYR A 80 6.85 6.80 11.77
CA TYR A 80 5.64 7.36 12.37
C TYR A 80 5.15 6.49 13.55
N PRO A 81 5.73 6.67 14.76
CA PRO A 81 5.38 5.87 15.95
C PRO A 81 3.88 5.92 16.32
N SER A 82 3.20 7.00 15.95
CA SER A 82 1.75 7.18 16.08
C SER A 82 0.94 6.04 15.46
N LEU A 83 1.48 5.38 14.43
CA LEU A 83 0.85 4.29 13.70
C LEU A 83 1.25 2.90 14.22
N ALA A 84 2.03 2.80 15.29
CA ALA A 84 2.58 1.54 15.79
C ALA A 84 1.50 0.47 16.09
N THR A 85 0.34 0.90 16.57
CA THR A 85 -0.79 0.03 16.93
C THR A 85 -1.94 0.08 15.91
N VAL A 86 -1.79 0.83 14.81
CA VAL A 86 -2.79 0.87 13.74
C VAL A 86 -2.73 -0.44 12.95
N GLU A 87 -3.90 -1.05 12.79
CA GLU A 87 -4.10 -2.19 11.89
C GLU A 87 -4.25 -1.70 10.46
N PHE A 88 -3.41 -2.24 9.58
CA PHE A 88 -3.49 -2.05 8.14
C PHE A 88 -4.21 -3.25 7.51
N PRO A 89 -5.05 -3.04 6.49
CA PRO A 89 -5.67 -4.13 5.78
C PRO A 89 -4.58 -4.99 5.12
N GLU A 90 -4.73 -6.32 5.24
CA GLU A 90 -3.85 -7.24 4.53
C GLU A 90 -4.12 -7.17 3.02
N GLY A 91 -3.05 -7.10 2.25
CA GLY A 91 -3.15 -7.19 0.80
C GLY A 91 -3.42 -8.63 0.34
N THR A 92 -4.13 -8.77 -0.76
CA THR A 92 -4.27 -10.06 -1.47
C THR A 92 -3.53 -10.02 -2.80
N MET A 93 -3.06 -11.18 -3.24
CA MET A 93 -2.47 -11.36 -4.57
C MET A 93 -3.05 -12.61 -5.20
N GLU A 94 -3.63 -12.46 -6.38
CA GLU A 94 -4.32 -13.54 -7.07
C GLU A 94 -3.90 -13.56 -8.54
N ALA A 95 -3.71 -14.75 -9.09
CA ALA A 95 -3.54 -14.91 -10.53
C ALA A 95 -4.88 -14.65 -11.23
N VAL A 96 -4.85 -13.86 -12.30
CA VAL A 96 -6.03 -13.53 -13.10
C VAL A 96 -5.83 -13.95 -14.56
N GLN A 97 -6.92 -14.29 -15.25
CA GLN A 97 -6.90 -14.68 -16.67
C GLN A 97 -6.89 -13.45 -17.59
#